data_AF-A0AA39IA85-F1
#
_entry.id   AF-A0AA39IA85-F1
#
_cell.length_a   1.000
_cell.length_b   1.000
_cell.length_c   1.000
_cell.angle_alpha   90.00
_cell.angle_beta   90.00
_cell.angle_gamma   90.00
#
_symmetry.space_group_name_H-M   'P 1'
#
loop_
_entity.id
_entity.type
_entity.pdbx_description
1 polymer ?
#
loop_
_entity_poly.entity_id
_entity_poly.type
_entity_poly.pdbx_seq_one_letter_code
_entity_poly.pdbx_strand_id
1 'polypeptide(L)'
;MNGLPSDFYEKICVVGCSSRYTDILHLFKELRHIAGNFGVFAQRMFDSCCYSHFYITRDSAKIDCIQKYSREDNEDLSDLSDIYVSWILIVFMDRNAVNVDRDGAERVRNIRQRDSRFCLQMDSPIVSEPWAEWLLTWKLHCLTITTELHDSAIELCKRIVERGTLTNMILPDGASDGRIVEMAKSALLHERFISLCFEGFGALKEILNFWRVNARRLSGKDVFFDGTYFVSMEHMNKGFGLCNEEDWMSIEKQYAYFPRTLFKAPSKPRCLNFEWRRSVNEKHNMFMFYDSVFDNDITMRIGLFFA
;
A
#
# COMPACT_ATOMS: atom_id res chain seq x y z
N MET A 1 -24.36 7.35 -16.62
CA MET A 1 -23.56 8.59 -16.72
C MET A 1 -24.40 9.74 -16.17
N ASN A 2 -23.82 10.64 -15.38
CA ASN A 2 -24.56 11.56 -14.47
C ASN A 2 -25.21 12.77 -15.17
N GLY A 3 -25.57 12.68 -16.45
CA GLY A 3 -26.11 13.80 -17.22
C GLY A 3 -25.12 14.94 -17.52
N LEU A 4 -23.83 14.73 -17.28
CA LEU A 4 -22.79 15.71 -17.65
C LEU A 4 -22.48 15.61 -19.15
N PRO A 5 -22.14 16.73 -19.83
CA PRO A 5 -21.76 16.71 -21.25
C PRO A 5 -20.55 15.79 -21.51
N SER A 6 -20.51 15.15 -22.69
CA SER A 6 -19.37 14.33 -23.13
C SER A 6 -18.03 15.08 -23.03
N ASP A 7 -18.05 16.36 -23.40
CA ASP A 7 -16.88 17.23 -23.45
C ASP A 7 -16.28 17.48 -22.06
N PHE A 8 -17.08 17.34 -21.00
CA PHE A 8 -16.60 17.40 -19.63
C PHE A 8 -15.70 16.20 -19.32
N TYR A 9 -16.13 15.00 -19.68
CA TYR A 9 -15.36 13.77 -19.49
C TYR A 9 -14.08 13.77 -20.34
N GLU A 10 -14.16 14.24 -21.59
CA GLU A 10 -12.97 14.39 -22.44
C GLU A 10 -11.97 15.37 -21.84
N LYS A 11 -12.42 16.52 -21.31
CA LYS A 11 -11.51 17.48 -20.65
C LYS A 11 -10.85 16.89 -19.41
N ILE A 12 -11.53 16.07 -18.62
CA ILE A 12 -10.93 15.39 -17.47
C ILE A 12 -9.90 14.36 -17.91
N CYS A 13 -10.20 13.58 -18.95
CA CYS A 13 -9.24 12.64 -19.52
C CYS A 13 -8.02 13.36 -20.11
N VAL A 14 -8.22 14.46 -20.83
CA VAL A 14 -7.15 15.28 -21.41
C VAL A 14 -6.30 15.88 -20.30
N VAL A 15 -6.88 16.51 -19.28
CA VAL A 15 -6.12 17.06 -18.14
C VAL A 15 -5.41 15.95 -17.37
N GLY A 16 -6.06 14.80 -17.16
CA GLY A 16 -5.44 13.63 -16.53
C GLY A 16 -4.26 13.05 -17.32
N CYS A 17 -4.27 13.16 -18.65
CA CYS A 17 -3.26 12.59 -19.53
C CYS A 17 -2.17 13.58 -19.99
N SER A 18 -2.42 14.90 -19.99
CA SER A 18 -1.54 15.88 -20.65
C SER A 18 -1.08 17.05 -19.79
N SER A 19 -1.54 17.18 -18.54
CA SER A 19 -1.20 18.34 -17.69
C SER A 19 -0.07 18.04 -16.70
N ARG A 20 0.57 19.09 -16.18
CA ARG A 20 1.47 18.94 -15.03
C ARG A 20 0.61 18.50 -13.85
N TYR A 21 1.08 17.53 -13.07
CA TYR A 21 0.27 16.91 -12.02
C TYR A 21 -0.27 17.89 -10.95
N THR A 22 0.34 19.07 -10.78
CA THR A 22 -0.22 20.20 -10.02
C THR A 22 -1.63 20.59 -10.49
N ASP A 23 -1.84 20.61 -11.81
CA ASP A 23 -3.10 21.01 -12.43
C ASP A 23 -4.19 19.95 -12.16
N ILE A 24 -3.80 18.67 -12.10
CA ILE A 24 -4.68 17.55 -11.75
C ILE A 24 -5.15 17.66 -10.29
N LEU A 25 -4.25 18.00 -9.36
CA LEU A 25 -4.60 18.20 -7.95
C LEU A 25 -5.57 19.37 -7.76
N HIS A 26 -5.27 20.53 -8.35
CA HIS A 26 -6.17 21.68 -8.31
C HIS A 26 -7.52 21.35 -8.94
N LEU A 27 -7.51 20.64 -10.07
CA LEU A 27 -8.73 20.17 -10.71
C LEU A 27 -9.54 19.28 -9.75
N PHE A 28 -8.95 18.25 -9.13
CA PHE A 28 -9.69 17.40 -8.19
C PHE A 28 -10.15 18.16 -6.94
N LYS A 29 -9.38 19.14 -6.46
CA LYS A 29 -9.76 20.04 -5.35
C LYS A 29 -11.05 20.80 -5.66
N GLU A 30 -11.17 21.33 -6.87
CA GLU A 30 -12.38 22.05 -7.31
C GLU A 30 -13.53 21.08 -7.59
N LEU A 31 -13.24 19.98 -8.30
CA LEU A 31 -14.24 19.01 -8.74
C LEU A 31 -14.87 18.21 -7.59
N ARG A 32 -14.22 18.09 -6.42
CA ARG A 32 -14.77 17.36 -5.26
C ARG A 32 -16.08 17.94 -4.73
N HIS A 33 -16.35 19.22 -5.03
CA HIS A 33 -17.58 19.91 -4.62
C HIS A 33 -18.77 19.67 -5.57
N ILE A 34 -18.55 18.98 -6.70
CA ILE A 34 -19.62 18.65 -7.65
C ILE A 34 -20.48 17.51 -7.10
N ALA A 35 -21.80 17.57 -7.31
CA ALA A 35 -22.70 16.50 -6.87
C ALA A 35 -22.54 15.20 -7.67
N GLY A 36 -22.87 14.07 -7.03
CA GLY A 36 -22.93 12.75 -7.65
C GLY A 36 -21.58 12.02 -7.74
N ASN A 37 -21.55 10.92 -8.49
CA ASN A 37 -20.40 9.99 -8.51
C ASN A 37 -19.08 10.65 -8.92
N PHE A 38 -19.15 11.73 -9.69
CA PHE A 38 -17.98 12.41 -10.19
C PHE A 38 -17.28 13.24 -9.10
N GLY A 39 -18.02 14.01 -8.30
CA GLY A 39 -17.41 14.68 -7.15
C GLY A 39 -16.94 13.70 -6.08
N VAL A 40 -17.64 12.58 -5.89
CA VAL A 40 -17.14 11.48 -5.02
C VAL A 40 -15.82 10.92 -5.54
N PHE A 41 -15.70 10.71 -6.86
CA PHE A 41 -14.45 10.27 -7.48
C PHE A 41 -13.35 11.32 -7.33
N ALA A 42 -13.64 12.59 -7.63
CA ALA A 42 -12.69 13.69 -7.48
C ALA A 42 -12.23 13.87 -6.04
N GLN A 43 -13.13 13.75 -5.06
CA GLN A 43 -12.80 13.74 -3.63
C GLN A 43 -11.85 12.60 -3.31
N ARG A 44 -12.16 11.36 -3.75
CA ARG A 44 -11.28 10.21 -3.53
C ARG A 44 -9.92 10.40 -4.16
N MET A 45 -9.85 10.92 -5.39
CA MET A 45 -8.58 11.19 -6.06
C MET A 45 -7.80 12.30 -5.35
N PHE A 46 -8.47 13.39 -4.94
CA PHE A 46 -7.86 14.47 -4.17
C PHE A 46 -7.27 13.93 -2.86
N ASP A 47 -8.06 13.20 -2.08
CA ASP A 47 -7.63 12.56 -0.83
C ASP A 47 -6.48 11.59 -1.09
N SER A 48 -6.55 10.80 -2.17
CA SER A 48 -5.48 9.90 -2.60
C SER A 48 -4.28 10.60 -3.25
N CYS A 49 -4.28 11.92 -3.45
CA CYS A 49 -3.15 12.65 -4.02
C CYS A 49 -2.54 13.65 -3.01
N CYS A 50 -3.26 14.01 -1.95
CA CYS A 50 -2.77 14.84 -0.85
C CYS A 50 -1.99 14.02 0.18
N TYR A 51 -0.78 13.60 -0.18
CA TYR A 51 0.22 13.07 0.76
C TYR A 51 1.04 14.23 1.33
N SER A 52 1.46 14.10 2.58
CA SER A 52 2.55 14.92 3.12
C SER A 52 3.63 14.01 3.68
N HIS A 53 4.86 14.29 3.29
CA HIS A 53 6.00 13.56 3.80
C HIS A 53 6.54 14.26 5.05
N PHE A 54 7.05 13.47 5.98
CA PHE A 54 7.65 13.94 7.22
C PHE A 54 8.98 13.22 7.32
N TYR A 55 10.05 13.94 7.00
CA TYR A 55 11.39 13.37 7.10
C TYR A 55 11.90 13.61 8.50
N ILE A 56 12.15 12.53 9.22
CA ILE A 56 12.77 12.62 10.52
C ILE A 56 14.25 12.34 10.30
N THR A 57 15.03 13.43 10.29
CA THR A 57 16.48 13.38 10.11
C THR A 57 17.18 13.52 11.45
N ARG A 58 18.49 13.25 11.45
CA ARG A 58 19.38 13.27 12.62
C ARG A 58 19.24 14.51 13.51
N ASP A 59 19.12 15.68 12.88
CA ASP A 59 19.26 16.98 13.57
C ASP A 59 17.98 17.82 13.50
N SER A 60 16.94 17.34 12.80
CA SER A 60 15.64 17.98 12.75
C SER A 60 14.57 17.02 12.26
N ALA A 61 13.36 17.12 12.82
CA ALA A 61 12.17 16.73 12.08
C ALA A 61 11.99 17.74 10.95
N LYS A 62 12.62 17.48 9.79
CA LYS A 62 12.39 18.28 8.60
C LYS A 62 11.04 17.86 8.05
N ILE A 63 10.05 18.69 8.30
CA ILE A 63 8.77 18.51 7.67
C ILE A 63 8.95 19.06 6.26
N ASP A 64 9.06 18.18 5.27
CA ASP A 64 8.90 18.60 3.87
C ASP A 64 7.50 18.17 3.47
N CYS A 65 6.56 19.12 3.45
CA CYS A 65 5.25 18.86 2.87
C CYS A 65 5.40 18.71 1.35
N ILE A 66 5.88 17.54 0.93
CA ILE A 66 5.86 17.16 -0.46
C ILE A 66 4.41 16.77 -0.75
N GLN A 67 3.61 17.75 -1.17
CA GLN A 67 2.50 17.41 -2.03
C GLN A 67 3.16 16.80 -3.26
N LYS A 68 3.04 15.48 -3.44
CA LYS A 68 3.75 14.63 -4.45
C LYS A 68 3.85 15.23 -5.86
N TYR A 69 3.05 16.24 -6.14
CA TYR A 69 2.89 16.86 -7.43
C TYR A 69 3.23 18.36 -7.48
N SER A 70 3.39 19.08 -6.35
CA SER A 70 4.03 20.41 -6.33
C SER A 70 5.51 20.24 -5.98
N ARG A 71 6.42 20.49 -6.92
CA ARG A 71 7.87 20.55 -6.67
C ARG A 71 8.31 21.75 -5.83
N GLU A 72 7.37 22.45 -5.21
CA GLU A 72 7.66 23.59 -4.36
C GLU A 72 7.93 23.05 -2.95
N ASP A 73 9.21 23.05 -2.58
CA ASP A 73 9.64 22.85 -1.20
C ASP A 73 9.11 24.04 -0.39
N ASN A 74 7.99 23.88 0.31
CA ASN A 74 7.52 24.88 1.26
C ASN A 74 8.35 24.76 2.53
N GLU A 75 9.37 25.62 2.66
CA GLU A 75 10.25 25.66 3.83
C GLU A 75 9.57 26.27 5.08
N ASP A 76 8.49 27.04 4.92
CA ASP A 76 7.75 27.64 6.05
C ASP A 76 6.40 26.96 6.26
N LEU A 77 6.35 26.17 7.34
CA LEU A 77 5.21 25.35 7.74
C LEU A 77 4.58 25.87 9.04
N SER A 78 4.79 27.15 9.35
CA SER A 78 4.15 27.80 10.50
C SER A 78 2.61 27.78 10.43
N ASP A 79 2.02 27.50 9.26
CA ASP A 79 0.56 27.39 9.05
C ASP A 79 0.07 26.00 8.61
N LEU A 80 0.65 24.93 9.21
CA LEU A 80 0.20 23.54 8.99
C LEU A 80 -1.27 23.28 9.38
N SER A 81 -1.90 24.19 10.12
CA SER A 81 -3.31 24.11 10.54
C SER A 81 -4.27 23.92 9.37
N ASP A 82 -3.98 24.56 8.24
CA ASP A 82 -4.89 24.65 7.09
C ASP A 82 -4.64 23.57 6.02
N ILE A 83 -3.59 22.75 6.19
CA ILE A 83 -3.22 21.74 5.21
C ILE A 83 -3.96 20.44 5.50
N TYR A 84 -4.86 20.04 4.58
CA TYR A 84 -5.46 18.70 4.61
C TYR A 84 -4.43 17.62 4.30
N VAL A 85 -4.03 16.88 5.33
CA VAL A 85 -3.06 15.78 5.22
C VAL A 85 -3.78 14.45 5.38
N SER A 86 -3.95 13.71 4.29
CA SER A 86 -4.58 12.39 4.34
C SER A 86 -3.60 11.28 4.73
N TRP A 87 -2.31 11.46 4.43
CA TRP A 87 -1.24 10.51 4.71
C TRP A 87 -0.01 11.24 5.24
N ILE A 88 0.48 10.79 6.39
CA ILE A 88 1.69 11.27 7.05
C ILE A 88 2.72 10.16 6.93
N LEU A 89 3.71 10.33 6.05
CA LEU A 89 4.81 9.38 5.89
C LEU A 89 5.98 9.78 6.76
N ILE A 90 6.32 8.99 7.78
CA ILE A 90 7.53 9.17 8.58
C ILE A 90 8.65 8.34 7.96
N VAL A 91 9.75 8.98 7.56
CA VAL A 91 10.91 8.27 7.02
C VAL A 91 12.08 8.35 8.01
N PHE A 92 12.61 7.19 8.42
CA PHE A 92 13.85 7.08 9.20
C PHE A 92 15.02 6.81 8.27
N MET A 93 15.84 7.82 7.95
CA MET A 93 16.91 7.69 6.94
C MET A 93 18.34 7.54 7.51
N ASP A 94 18.59 7.73 8.80
CA ASP A 94 19.96 7.72 9.34
C ASP A 94 20.36 6.35 9.91
N ARG A 95 21.59 5.91 9.62
CA ARG A 95 22.20 4.68 10.15
C ARG A 95 22.63 4.79 11.62
N ASN A 96 22.54 5.98 12.22
CA ASN A 96 22.89 6.21 13.61
C ASN A 96 21.65 6.31 14.50
N ALA A 97 21.78 5.96 15.78
CA ALA A 97 20.70 6.12 16.77
C ALA A 97 20.42 7.62 16.98
N VAL A 98 19.32 8.11 16.41
CA VAL A 98 18.92 9.53 16.48
C VAL A 98 18.19 9.82 17.80
N ASN A 99 18.48 10.99 18.40
CA ASN A 99 17.74 11.52 19.55
C ASN A 99 16.42 12.15 19.10
N VAL A 100 15.37 11.97 19.89
CA VAL A 100 14.03 12.50 19.57
C VAL A 100 14.02 14.03 19.70
N ASP A 101 13.80 14.76 18.61
CA ASP A 101 13.31 16.14 18.67
C ASP A 101 11.84 16.09 19.12
N ARG A 102 11.63 16.26 20.44
CA ARG A 102 10.30 16.20 21.05
C ARG A 102 9.35 17.27 20.50
N ASP A 103 9.87 18.44 20.14
CA ASP A 103 9.07 19.54 19.63
C ASP A 103 8.64 19.26 18.18
N GLY A 104 9.54 18.69 17.36
CA GLY A 104 9.20 18.13 16.05
C GLY A 104 8.13 17.04 16.14
N ALA A 105 8.33 16.07 17.02
CA ALA A 105 7.40 14.99 17.28
C ALA A 105 5.99 15.48 17.69
N GLU A 106 5.90 16.40 18.66
CA GLU A 106 4.62 16.96 19.08
C GLU A 106 3.97 17.83 18.01
N ARG A 107 4.75 18.54 17.18
CA ARG A 107 4.20 19.21 15.99
C ARG A 107 3.52 18.24 15.06
N VAL A 108 4.16 17.13 14.67
CA VAL A 108 3.52 16.14 13.77
C VAL A 108 2.30 15.49 14.42
N ARG A 109 2.35 15.24 15.73
CA ARG A 109 1.20 14.73 16.48
C ARG A 109 0.02 15.71 16.48
N ASN A 110 0.30 17.01 16.55
CA ASN A 110 -0.71 18.06 16.59
C ASN A 110 -1.29 18.39 15.21
N ILE A 111 -0.63 18.01 14.12
CA ILE A 111 -1.16 18.05 12.74
C ILE A 111 -2.36 17.10 12.56
N ARG A 112 -2.79 16.38 13.60
CA ARG A 112 -4.02 15.55 13.65
C ARG A 112 -5.28 16.32 13.23
N GLN A 113 -5.44 16.50 11.93
CA GLN A 113 -6.73 16.55 11.29
C GLN A 113 -7.34 15.15 11.46
N ARG A 114 -8.64 15.11 11.76
CA ARG A 114 -9.29 13.99 12.47
C ARG A 114 -9.23 12.62 11.78
N ASP A 115 -8.74 12.53 10.54
CA ASP A 115 -8.73 11.30 9.72
C ASP A 115 -7.39 10.99 9.02
N SER A 116 -6.29 11.65 9.41
CA SER A 116 -4.98 11.40 8.80
C SER A 116 -4.48 9.97 9.05
N ARG A 117 -3.96 9.33 8.00
CA ARG A 117 -3.36 8.01 8.05
C ARG A 117 -1.85 8.10 8.23
N PHE A 118 -1.36 7.56 9.34
CA PHE A 118 0.07 7.52 9.61
C PHE A 118 0.72 6.31 8.95
N CYS A 119 1.77 6.55 8.16
CA CYS A 119 2.62 5.54 7.58
C CYS A 119 4.02 5.68 8.17
N LEU A 120 4.59 4.56 8.58
CA LEU A 120 5.98 4.49 9.00
C LEU A 120 6.78 3.83 7.88
N GLN A 121 7.79 4.52 7.37
CA GLN A 121 8.79 3.97 6.47
C GLN A 121 10.14 3.88 7.20
N MET A 122 10.66 2.66 7.26
CA MET A 122 11.92 2.33 7.90
C MET A 122 12.99 2.11 6.83
N ASP A 123 13.78 3.16 6.61
CA ASP A 123 14.98 3.13 5.77
C ASP A 123 16.27 3.06 6.61
N SER A 124 16.12 2.97 7.94
CA SER A 124 17.20 2.86 8.91
C SER A 124 17.16 1.47 9.55
N PRO A 125 18.33 0.83 9.72
CA PRO A 125 18.40 -0.48 10.34
C PRO A 125 18.26 -0.41 11.88
N ILE A 126 18.31 0.78 12.51
CA ILE A 126 18.30 0.96 13.97
C ILE A 126 17.23 1.97 14.37
N VAL A 127 16.50 1.67 15.46
CA VAL A 127 15.60 2.63 16.12
C VAL A 127 15.97 2.73 17.60
N SER A 128 16.05 3.94 18.14
CA SER A 128 16.29 4.15 19.57
C SER A 128 15.01 3.91 20.38
N GLU A 129 15.13 3.44 21.63
CA GLU A 129 13.97 3.15 22.49
C GLU A 129 12.99 4.34 22.63
N PRO A 130 13.45 5.60 22.79
CA PRO A 130 12.53 6.73 22.85
C PRO A 130 11.68 6.91 21.58
N TRP A 131 12.25 6.64 20.40
CA TRP A 131 11.48 6.65 19.14
C TRP A 131 10.49 5.49 19.09
N ALA A 132 10.92 4.30 19.50
CA ALA A 132 10.05 3.12 19.58
C ALA A 132 8.82 3.39 20.45
N GLU A 133 9.01 3.85 21.68
CA GLU A 133 7.93 4.18 22.61
C GLU A 133 6.99 5.26 22.04
N TRP A 134 7.56 6.29 21.41
CA TRP A 134 6.76 7.35 20.83
C TRP A 134 5.91 6.88 19.65
N LEU A 135 6.49 6.12 18.70
CA LEU A 135 5.77 5.54 17.55
C LEU A 135 4.65 4.60 18.01
N LEU A 136 4.84 3.91 19.12
CA LEU A 136 3.81 3.06 19.73
C LEU A 136 2.66 3.85 20.36
N THR A 137 2.72 5.17 20.45
CA THR A 137 1.54 5.99 20.80
C THR A 137 0.66 6.29 19.58
N TRP A 138 1.15 6.02 18.36
CA TRP A 138 0.49 6.39 17.11
C TRP A 138 -0.49 5.32 16.64
N LYS A 139 -1.48 5.72 15.85
CA LYS A 139 -2.37 4.79 15.14
C LYS A 139 -1.81 4.60 13.73
N LEU A 140 -0.79 3.76 13.62
CA LEU A 140 -0.12 3.48 12.35
C LEU A 140 -1.05 2.65 11.46
N HIS A 141 -1.17 3.07 10.20
CA HIS A 141 -1.98 2.42 9.18
C HIS A 141 -1.11 1.58 8.23
N CYS A 142 0.09 2.05 7.93
CA CYS A 142 1.03 1.37 7.06
C CYS A 142 2.40 1.27 7.72
N LEU A 143 3.07 0.15 7.49
CA LEU A 143 4.49 -0.06 7.79
C LEU A 143 5.21 -0.44 6.50
N THR A 144 6.18 0.36 6.09
CA THR A 144 7.07 0.10 4.97
C THR A 144 8.46 -0.13 5.52
N ILE A 145 9.09 -1.23 5.12
CA ILE A 145 10.49 -1.54 5.41
C ILE A 145 11.19 -1.59 4.06
N THR A 146 12.27 -0.82 3.88
CA THR A 146 13.02 -0.77 2.62
C THR A 146 14.46 -1.27 2.79
N THR A 147 14.89 -1.48 4.03
CA THR A 147 16.25 -1.90 4.38
C THR A 147 16.23 -3.10 5.32
N GLU A 148 17.37 -3.76 5.45
CA GLU A 148 17.56 -4.83 6.42
C GLU A 148 17.59 -4.23 7.84
N LEU A 149 16.75 -4.75 8.73
CA LEU A 149 16.59 -4.23 10.08
C LEU A 149 17.45 -4.99 11.10
N HIS A 150 18.04 -4.29 12.06
CA HIS A 150 18.60 -4.92 13.26
C HIS A 150 17.50 -5.40 14.20
N ASP A 151 17.88 -6.27 15.14
CA ASP A 151 16.99 -6.90 16.11
C ASP A 151 16.10 -5.90 16.87
N SER A 152 16.64 -4.74 17.26
CA SER A 152 15.86 -3.71 17.95
C SER A 152 14.76 -3.09 17.08
N ALA A 153 15.05 -2.84 15.81
CA ALA A 153 14.08 -2.32 14.85
C ALA A 153 13.02 -3.39 14.48
N ILE A 154 13.43 -4.66 14.34
CA ILE A 154 12.51 -5.78 14.15
C ILE A 154 11.56 -5.90 15.35
N GLU A 155 12.07 -5.78 16.56
CA GLU A 155 11.26 -5.87 17.78
C GLU A 155 10.23 -4.74 17.86
N LEU A 156 10.60 -3.52 17.51
CA LEU A 156 9.63 -2.43 17.35
C LEU A 156 8.55 -2.77 16.31
N CYS A 157 8.93 -3.29 15.14
CA CYS A 157 7.96 -3.65 14.10
C CYS A 157 6.98 -4.71 14.59
N LYS A 158 7.45 -5.73 15.32
CA LYS A 158 6.59 -6.73 15.97
C LYS A 158 5.61 -6.09 16.94
N ARG A 159 6.10 -5.23 17.85
CA ARG A 159 5.25 -4.49 18.81
C ARG A 159 4.19 -3.64 18.07
N ILE A 160 4.53 -3.04 16.94
CA ILE A 160 3.56 -2.29 16.11
C ILE A 160 2.50 -3.22 15.52
N VAL A 161 2.91 -4.39 14.99
CA VAL A 161 2.00 -5.40 14.43
C VAL A 161 1.05 -5.93 15.49
N GLU A 162 1.56 -6.31 16.65
CA GLU A 162 0.79 -6.87 17.78
C GLU A 162 -0.32 -5.94 18.26
N ARG A 163 -0.14 -4.61 18.14
CA ARG A 163 -1.18 -3.64 18.48
C ARG A 163 -2.40 -3.72 17.56
N GLY A 164 -2.31 -4.39 16.41
CA GLY A 164 -3.44 -4.63 15.50
C GLY A 164 -4.02 -3.36 14.88
N THR A 165 -3.23 -2.29 14.81
CA THR A 165 -3.64 -1.01 14.19
C THR A 165 -3.29 -0.93 12.71
N LEU A 166 -2.30 -1.72 12.26
CA LEU A 166 -1.86 -1.75 10.87
C LEU A 166 -2.94 -2.31 9.95
N THR A 167 -3.07 -1.65 8.82
CA THR A 167 -3.93 -2.06 7.69
C THR A 167 -3.10 -2.53 6.50
N ASN A 168 -1.87 -2.04 6.36
CA ASN A 168 -0.99 -2.35 5.24
C ASN A 168 0.45 -2.57 5.70
N MET A 169 1.20 -3.38 4.94
CA MET A 169 2.64 -3.55 5.14
C MET A 169 3.35 -3.73 3.79
N ILE A 170 4.52 -3.12 3.64
CA ILE A 170 5.42 -3.27 2.49
C ILE A 170 6.79 -3.73 3.00
N LEU A 171 7.35 -4.78 2.41
CA LEU A 171 8.57 -5.44 2.85
C LEU A 171 9.54 -5.58 1.68
N PRO A 172 10.87 -5.49 1.89
CA PRO A 172 11.86 -5.53 0.81
C PRO A 172 12.06 -6.96 0.25
N ASP A 173 12.73 -7.13 -0.90
CA ASP A 173 13.09 -8.45 -1.47
C ASP A 173 13.85 -9.33 -0.48
N GLY A 174 14.73 -8.66 0.29
CA GLY A 174 15.54 -9.24 1.36
C GLY A 174 14.77 -9.68 2.59
N ALA A 175 13.45 -9.50 2.65
CA ALA A 175 12.59 -9.95 3.75
C ALA A 175 12.48 -11.48 3.89
N SER A 176 13.39 -12.24 3.27
CA SER A 176 13.52 -13.69 3.45
C SER A 176 14.07 -14.07 4.84
N ASP A 177 14.49 -13.10 5.66
CA ASP A 177 14.67 -13.33 7.09
C ASP A 177 13.35 -13.86 7.68
N GLY A 178 13.37 -15.10 8.17
CA GLY A 178 12.20 -15.76 8.73
C GLY A 178 11.52 -14.94 9.84
N ARG A 179 12.23 -14.07 10.54
CA ARG A 179 11.65 -13.17 11.55
C ARG A 179 10.73 -12.13 10.94
N ILE A 180 11.08 -11.57 9.78
CA ILE A 180 10.23 -10.61 9.05
C ILE A 180 9.04 -11.34 8.44
N VAL A 181 9.24 -12.54 7.89
CA VAL A 181 8.14 -13.36 7.35
C VAL A 181 7.14 -13.75 8.45
N GLU A 182 7.61 -14.17 9.63
CA GLU A 182 6.74 -14.48 10.78
C GLU A 182 5.98 -13.26 11.30
N MET A 183 6.62 -12.09 11.30
CA MET A 183 5.95 -10.82 11.60
C MET A 183 4.85 -10.51 10.57
N ALA A 184 5.11 -10.70 9.29
CA ALA A 184 4.14 -10.49 8.21
C ALA A 184 2.94 -11.45 8.31
N LYS A 185 3.20 -12.73 8.62
CA LYS A 185 2.15 -13.73 8.92
C LYS A 185 1.29 -13.31 10.10
N SER A 186 1.92 -12.82 11.17
CA SER A 186 1.21 -12.31 12.35
C SER A 186 0.30 -11.13 11.99
N ALA A 187 0.82 -10.19 11.20
CA ALA A 187 0.05 -9.05 10.68
C ALA A 187 -1.19 -9.50 9.89
N LEU A 188 -1.02 -10.45 8.97
CA LEU A 188 -2.10 -11.03 8.18
C LEU A 188 -3.23 -11.65 9.03
N LEU A 189 -2.94 -12.12 10.25
CA LEU A 189 -3.96 -12.71 11.12
C LEU A 189 -4.81 -11.68 11.88
N HIS A 190 -4.43 -10.40 11.89
CA HIS A 190 -5.22 -9.34 12.51
C HIS A 190 -6.44 -8.99 11.64
N GLU A 191 -7.60 -8.81 12.27
CA GLU A 191 -8.87 -8.53 11.57
C GLU A 191 -8.82 -7.26 10.71
N ARG A 192 -8.14 -6.22 11.20
CA ARG A 192 -8.02 -4.91 10.51
C ARG A 192 -6.98 -4.89 9.40
N PHE A 193 -6.14 -5.90 9.30
CA PHE A 193 -5.09 -5.95 8.29
C PHE A 193 -5.69 -6.28 6.92
N ILE A 194 -5.32 -5.53 5.89
CA ILE A 194 -5.91 -5.61 4.55
C ILE A 194 -4.88 -6.14 3.55
N SER A 195 -3.70 -5.52 3.47
CA SER A 195 -2.77 -5.77 2.38
C SER A 195 -1.32 -5.92 2.82
N LEU A 196 -0.63 -6.92 2.26
CA LEU A 196 0.79 -7.15 2.43
C LEU A 196 1.49 -7.12 1.06
N CYS A 197 2.57 -6.37 0.92
CA CYS A 197 3.38 -6.34 -0.28
C CYS A 197 4.82 -6.76 0.03
N PHE A 198 5.37 -7.67 -0.76
CA PHE A 198 6.80 -7.97 -0.77
C PHE A 198 7.40 -7.41 -2.06
N GLU A 199 8.52 -6.72 -1.97
CA GLU A 199 9.32 -6.28 -3.11
C GLU A 199 10.22 -7.43 -3.59
N GLY A 200 9.65 -8.56 -3.95
CA GLY A 200 10.41 -9.68 -4.49
C GLY A 200 9.66 -10.98 -4.39
N PHE A 201 10.35 -12.12 -4.53
CA PHE A 201 9.72 -13.45 -4.47
C PHE A 201 10.27 -14.37 -3.38
N GLY A 202 11.24 -13.89 -2.57
CA GLY A 202 11.90 -14.71 -1.55
C GLY A 202 10.94 -15.36 -0.54
N ALA A 203 9.89 -14.64 -0.13
CA ALA A 203 8.90 -15.12 0.84
C ALA A 203 7.72 -15.89 0.20
N LEU A 204 7.64 -15.99 -1.12
CA LEU A 204 6.46 -16.47 -1.85
C LEU A 204 5.99 -17.84 -1.36
N LYS A 205 6.87 -18.84 -1.39
CA LYS A 205 6.53 -20.22 -1.03
C LYS A 205 6.02 -20.33 0.40
N GLU A 206 6.62 -19.59 1.32
CA GLU A 206 6.29 -19.63 2.74
C GLU A 206 4.94 -18.96 3.01
N ILE A 207 4.70 -17.79 2.41
CA ILE A 207 3.42 -17.10 2.49
C ILE A 207 2.31 -17.93 1.85
N LEU A 208 2.54 -18.55 0.68
CA LEU A 208 1.56 -19.46 0.07
C LEU A 208 1.20 -20.64 0.97
N ASN A 209 2.19 -21.26 1.61
CA ASN A 209 1.96 -22.36 2.55
C ASN A 209 1.18 -21.90 3.78
N PHE A 210 1.55 -20.76 4.35
CA PHE A 210 0.82 -20.15 5.47
C PHE A 210 -0.61 -19.84 5.09
N TRP A 211 -0.81 -19.29 3.90
CA TRP A 211 -2.12 -18.93 3.39
C TRP A 211 -3.00 -20.15 3.19
N ARG A 212 -2.44 -21.24 2.64
CA ARG A 212 -3.14 -22.52 2.47
C ARG A 212 -3.67 -23.07 3.79
N VAL A 213 -2.95 -22.89 4.89
CA VAL A 213 -3.35 -23.36 6.22
C VAL A 213 -4.43 -22.45 6.84
N ASN A 214 -4.40 -21.15 6.53
CA ASN A 214 -5.22 -20.12 7.19
C ASN A 214 -6.27 -19.45 6.28
N ALA A 215 -6.58 -20.04 5.12
CA ALA A 215 -7.38 -19.42 4.05
C ALA A 215 -8.67 -18.73 4.54
N ARG A 216 -9.43 -19.37 5.45
CA ARG A 216 -10.65 -18.79 6.03
C ARG A 216 -10.39 -17.48 6.80
N ARG A 217 -9.33 -17.42 7.59
CA ARG A 217 -8.96 -16.23 8.38
C ARG A 217 -8.36 -15.12 7.52
N LEU A 218 -7.83 -15.49 6.36
CA LEU A 218 -7.21 -14.58 5.41
C LEU A 218 -8.17 -14.14 4.30
N SER A 219 -9.44 -14.47 4.43
CA SER A 219 -10.48 -14.04 3.50
C SER A 219 -10.56 -12.52 3.42
N GLY A 220 -10.59 -11.96 2.21
CA GLY A 220 -10.65 -10.52 1.98
C GLY A 220 -9.33 -9.77 2.18
N LYS A 221 -8.21 -10.48 2.35
CA LYS A 221 -6.87 -9.88 2.42
C LYS A 221 -6.14 -10.03 1.10
N ASP A 222 -5.28 -9.06 0.79
CA ASP A 222 -4.47 -9.03 -0.41
C ASP A 222 -2.98 -9.32 -0.10
N VAL A 223 -2.32 -10.08 -0.97
CA VAL A 223 -0.85 -10.19 -0.98
C VAL A 223 -0.29 -9.85 -2.36
N PHE A 224 0.68 -8.97 -2.37
CA PHE A 224 1.40 -8.53 -3.55
C PHE A 224 2.85 -8.99 -3.46
N PHE A 225 3.40 -9.37 -4.60
CA PHE A 225 4.82 -9.63 -4.80
C PHE A 225 5.24 -8.77 -6.00
N ASP A 226 5.97 -7.70 -5.74
CA ASP A 226 6.48 -6.80 -6.75
C ASP A 226 7.91 -7.18 -7.12
N GLY A 227 8.19 -7.45 -8.39
CA GLY A 227 9.51 -7.91 -8.79
C GLY A 227 9.67 -8.03 -10.30
N THR A 228 10.88 -8.33 -10.75
CA THR A 228 11.15 -8.41 -12.19
C THR A 228 10.50 -9.64 -12.84
N TYR A 229 9.99 -9.48 -14.06
CA TYR A 229 9.25 -10.50 -14.81
C TYR A 229 9.95 -11.85 -14.97
N PHE A 230 11.27 -11.85 -15.11
CA PHE A 230 12.03 -13.08 -15.37
C PHE A 230 12.01 -14.05 -14.18
N VAL A 231 12.12 -13.52 -12.96
CA VAL A 231 12.14 -14.34 -11.74
C VAL A 231 10.77 -14.93 -11.45
N SER A 232 9.70 -14.19 -11.76
CA SER A 232 8.33 -14.66 -11.54
C SER A 232 8.00 -15.86 -12.41
N MET A 233 8.31 -15.82 -13.71
CA MET A 233 7.90 -16.85 -14.67
C MET A 233 8.48 -18.24 -14.38
N GLU A 234 9.71 -18.33 -13.88
CA GLU A 234 10.35 -19.62 -13.56
C GLU A 234 9.66 -20.32 -12.37
N HIS A 235 9.31 -19.56 -11.34
CA HIS A 235 8.59 -20.07 -10.17
C HIS A 235 7.18 -20.53 -10.52
N MET A 236 6.53 -19.85 -11.49
CA MET A 236 5.12 -20.06 -11.82
C MET A 236 4.86 -21.20 -12.81
N ASN A 237 5.81 -21.50 -13.69
CA ASN A 237 5.70 -22.65 -14.59
C ASN A 237 5.71 -23.99 -13.84
N LYS A 238 6.02 -23.99 -12.55
CA LYS A 238 5.96 -25.16 -11.66
C LYS A 238 4.75 -25.05 -10.71
N GLY A 239 3.54 -25.32 -11.22
CA GLY A 239 2.37 -25.58 -10.37
C GLY A 239 1.11 -24.73 -10.59
N PHE A 240 1.12 -23.80 -11.55
CA PHE A 240 -0.05 -22.98 -11.89
C PHE A 240 -0.65 -23.37 -13.25
N GLY A 241 -1.98 -23.50 -13.31
CA GLY A 241 -2.75 -23.67 -14.54
C GLY A 241 -3.42 -22.38 -14.99
N LEU A 242 -3.95 -22.36 -16.21
CA LEU A 242 -4.84 -21.28 -16.65
C LEU A 242 -6.20 -21.42 -15.96
N CYS A 243 -6.81 -20.30 -15.56
CA CYS A 243 -8.20 -20.33 -15.10
C CYS A 243 -9.12 -20.78 -16.21
N ASN A 244 -10.22 -21.45 -15.86
CA ASN A 244 -11.33 -21.61 -16.79
C ASN A 244 -12.02 -20.24 -17.00
N GLU A 245 -12.87 -20.17 -18.03
CA GLU A 245 -13.52 -18.92 -18.44
C GLU A 245 -14.51 -18.39 -17.40
N GLU A 246 -15.19 -19.27 -16.66
CA GLU A 246 -16.14 -18.88 -15.62
C GLU A 246 -15.45 -18.20 -14.42
N ASP A 247 -14.37 -18.79 -13.93
CA ASP A 247 -13.52 -18.21 -12.89
C ASP A 247 -12.96 -16.86 -13.33
N TRP A 248 -12.49 -16.77 -14.59
CA TRP A 248 -12.03 -15.50 -15.17
C TRP A 248 -13.11 -14.42 -15.16
N MET A 249 -14.32 -14.74 -15.62
CA MET A 249 -15.42 -13.76 -15.67
C MET A 249 -15.85 -13.31 -14.27
N SER A 250 -15.83 -14.21 -13.28
CA SER A 250 -16.13 -13.88 -11.89
C SER A 250 -15.12 -12.89 -11.31
N ILE A 251 -13.83 -13.16 -11.50
CA ILE A 251 -12.75 -12.24 -11.18
C ILE A 251 -12.95 -10.92 -11.92
N GLU A 252 -13.15 -10.97 -13.24
CA GLU A 252 -13.20 -9.79 -14.08
C GLU A 252 -14.31 -8.84 -13.60
N LYS A 253 -15.44 -9.38 -13.15
CA LYS A 253 -16.53 -8.64 -12.53
C LYS A 253 -16.15 -7.99 -11.20
N GLN A 254 -15.35 -8.66 -10.37
CA GLN A 254 -14.85 -8.08 -9.11
C GLN A 254 -13.80 -6.99 -9.39
N TYR A 255 -12.97 -7.16 -10.42
CA TYR A 255 -11.96 -6.19 -10.85
C TYR A 255 -12.49 -5.07 -11.74
N ALA A 256 -13.70 -5.18 -12.30
CA ALA A 256 -14.31 -4.13 -13.13
C ALA A 256 -14.53 -2.82 -12.36
N TYR A 257 -14.41 -2.83 -11.02
CA TYR A 257 -14.45 -1.64 -10.18
C TYR A 257 -13.11 -0.91 -10.06
N PHE A 258 -11.99 -1.49 -10.52
CA PHE A 258 -10.74 -0.74 -10.67
C PHE A 258 -10.82 0.13 -11.93
N PRO A 259 -10.30 1.38 -11.90
CA PRO A 259 -10.38 2.27 -13.05
C PRO A 259 -9.55 1.73 -14.22
N ARG A 260 -10.18 0.95 -15.11
CA ARG A 260 -9.57 0.42 -16.36
C ARG A 260 -9.04 1.51 -17.29
N THR A 261 -9.45 2.76 -17.08
CA THR A 261 -8.98 3.91 -17.86
C THR A 261 -7.56 4.33 -17.52
N LEU A 262 -7.00 3.89 -16.38
CA LEU A 262 -5.65 4.28 -15.94
C LEU A 262 -4.61 3.15 -16.04
N PHE A 263 -5.04 1.90 -16.23
CA PHE A 263 -4.16 0.72 -16.25
C PHE A 263 -4.39 -0.11 -17.52
N LYS A 264 -3.35 -0.77 -18.04
CA LYS A 264 -3.51 -1.75 -19.13
C LYS A 264 -4.43 -2.88 -18.65
N ALA A 265 -5.19 -3.49 -19.56
CA ALA A 265 -6.06 -4.60 -19.19
C ALA A 265 -5.21 -5.69 -18.49
N PRO A 266 -5.60 -6.16 -17.28
CA PRO A 266 -4.83 -7.17 -16.57
C PRO A 266 -4.71 -8.43 -17.41
N SER A 267 -3.61 -9.16 -17.23
CA SER A 267 -3.42 -10.47 -17.86
C SER A 267 -4.58 -11.43 -17.54
N LYS A 268 -4.82 -12.43 -18.41
CA LYS A 268 -5.67 -13.57 -18.02
C LYS A 268 -5.13 -14.21 -16.74
N PRO A 269 -5.97 -14.54 -15.75
CA PRO A 269 -5.52 -15.01 -14.46
C PRO A 269 -5.02 -16.42 -14.59
N ARG A 270 -4.04 -16.75 -13.75
CA ARG A 270 -3.63 -18.13 -13.54
C ARG A 270 -4.23 -18.62 -12.23
N CYS A 271 -4.83 -19.81 -12.26
CA CYS A 271 -5.30 -20.49 -11.07
C CYS A 271 -4.17 -21.40 -10.61
N LEU A 272 -3.86 -21.43 -9.32
CA LEU A 272 -3.03 -22.51 -8.82
C LEU A 272 -3.83 -23.81 -9.00
N ASN A 273 -3.34 -24.75 -9.81
CA ASN A 273 -3.98 -26.07 -9.98
C ASN A 273 -3.83 -26.84 -8.67
N PHE A 274 -4.68 -26.54 -7.70
CA PHE A 274 -4.64 -27.16 -6.38
C PHE A 274 -6.05 -27.58 -6.01
N GLU A 275 -6.30 -28.89 -6.01
CA GLU A 275 -7.56 -29.43 -5.53
C GLU A 275 -7.63 -29.28 -4.00
N TRP A 276 -8.41 -28.31 -3.54
CA TRP A 276 -8.76 -28.18 -2.12
C TRP A 276 -10.01 -29.02 -1.86
N ARG A 277 -9.86 -30.20 -1.24
CA ARG A 277 -10.99 -30.99 -0.71
C ARG A 277 -10.85 -31.10 0.80
N ARG A 278 -11.39 -30.13 1.54
CA ARG A 278 -11.56 -30.23 3.01
C ARG A 278 -13.02 -30.36 3.45
N SER A 279 -13.97 -29.98 2.62
CA SER A 279 -15.41 -30.26 2.76
C SER A 279 -16.05 -30.29 1.37
N VAL A 280 -17.16 -31.02 1.22
CA VAL A 280 -17.69 -31.42 -0.10
C VAL A 280 -18.25 -30.24 -0.93
N ASN A 281 -18.42 -29.05 -0.35
CA ASN A 281 -19.29 -28.01 -0.95
C ASN A 281 -18.69 -26.60 -1.14
N GLU A 282 -17.43 -26.32 -0.78
CA GLU A 282 -16.85 -24.96 -0.96
C GLU A 282 -15.52 -25.01 -1.72
N LYS A 283 -15.51 -24.52 -2.97
CA LYS A 283 -14.29 -24.37 -3.77
C LYS A 283 -13.58 -23.08 -3.37
N HIS A 284 -12.35 -23.21 -2.91
CA HIS A 284 -11.50 -22.07 -2.58
C HIS A 284 -10.42 -21.96 -3.66
N ASN A 285 -10.53 -20.97 -4.54
CA ASN A 285 -9.61 -20.79 -5.65
C ASN A 285 -8.64 -19.64 -5.35
N MET A 286 -7.33 -19.92 -5.40
CA MET A 286 -6.30 -18.88 -5.32
C MET A 286 -5.95 -18.41 -6.73
N PHE A 287 -6.05 -17.09 -6.93
CA PHE A 287 -5.84 -16.50 -8.23
C PHE A 287 -4.64 -15.57 -8.22
N MET A 288 -3.92 -15.62 -9.33
CA MET A 288 -2.73 -14.82 -9.55
C MET A 288 -2.89 -14.01 -10.82
N PHE A 289 -2.60 -12.72 -10.71
CA PHE A 289 -2.74 -11.72 -11.76
C PHE A 289 -1.43 -11.00 -11.95
N TYR A 290 -1.21 -10.54 -13.18
CA TYR A 290 -0.19 -9.55 -13.49
C TYR A 290 -0.87 -8.25 -13.84
N ASP A 291 -0.37 -7.18 -13.23
CA ASP A 291 -0.60 -5.84 -13.72
C ASP A 291 0.73 -5.33 -14.31
N SER A 292 0.69 -4.89 -15.57
CA SER A 292 1.85 -4.23 -16.17
C SER A 292 1.69 -2.74 -15.89
N VAL A 293 2.43 -2.24 -14.91
CA VAL A 293 2.25 -0.86 -14.46
C VAL A 293 2.93 0.10 -15.44
N PHE A 294 4.16 -0.18 -15.88
CA PHE A 294 4.89 0.56 -16.95
C PHE A 294 5.94 -0.32 -17.65
N ASP A 295 6.43 0.10 -18.84
CA ASP A 295 7.29 -0.65 -19.78
C ASP A 295 8.45 -1.46 -19.15
N ASN A 296 8.15 -2.71 -18.77
CA ASN A 296 8.99 -3.82 -18.30
C ASN A 296 8.88 -4.20 -16.81
N ASP A 297 8.17 -3.44 -15.98
CA ASP A 297 7.89 -3.81 -14.59
C ASP A 297 6.54 -4.54 -14.48
N ILE A 298 6.57 -5.73 -13.89
CA ILE A 298 5.42 -6.61 -13.75
C ILE A 298 5.16 -6.86 -12.27
N THR A 299 4.11 -6.24 -11.76
CA THR A 299 3.66 -6.48 -10.39
C THR A 299 2.80 -7.73 -10.36
N MET A 300 3.20 -8.72 -9.57
CA MET A 300 2.42 -9.93 -9.36
C MET A 300 1.47 -9.72 -8.18
N ARG A 301 0.17 -9.81 -8.44
CA ARG A 301 -0.86 -9.77 -7.40
C ARG A 301 -1.39 -11.16 -7.15
N ILE A 302 -1.34 -11.61 -5.90
CA ILE A 302 -2.00 -12.84 -5.46
C ILE A 302 -3.23 -12.42 -4.65
N GLY A 303 -4.41 -12.65 -5.23
CA GLY A 303 -5.68 -12.42 -4.57
C GLY A 303 -6.38 -13.75 -4.34
N LEU A 304 -6.85 -13.99 -3.12
CA LEU A 304 -7.72 -15.13 -2.85
C LEU A 304 -9.18 -14.69 -2.95
N PHE A 305 -9.87 -15.29 -3.91
CA PHE A 305 -11.26 -14.98 -4.19
C PHE A 305 -12.11 -16.18 -3.79
N PHE A 306 -13.17 -15.87 -3.06
CA PHE A 306 -14.21 -16.83 -2.71
C PHE A 306 -15.24 -16.73 -3.82
N ALA A 307 -15.43 -17.82 -4.55
CA ALA A 307 -16.50 -18.01 -5.51
C ALA A 307 -17.66 -18.74 -4.83
#